data_AF-A0A2M7IZE9-F1
#
_entry.id   AF-A0A2M7IZE9-F1
#
_cell.length_a   1.000
_cell.length_b   1.000
_cell.length_c   1.000
_cell.angle_alpha   90.00
_cell.angle_beta   90.00
_cell.angle_gamma   90.00
#
_symmetry.space_group_name_H-M   'P 1'
#
loop_
_entity.id
_entity.type
_entity.pdbx_description
1 polymer ?
#
loop_
_entity_poly.entity_id
_entity_poly.type
_entity_poly.pdbx_seq_one_letter_code
_entity_poly.pdbx_strand_id
1 'polypeptide(L)' 'LVTGNYVADAPLTVMIHSVTESGEVIRIKAGIFYRGVLGGCSCTDDPTPGSDINEYCVVQLDMDKSSAVTAIALAE' A
#
# COMPACT_ATOMS: atom_id res chain seq x y z
N LEU A 1 4.73 -16.01 6.91
CA LEU A 1 3.79 -14.87 6.85
C LEU A 1 2.75 -15.22 5.80
N VAL A 2 1.46 -15.05 6.07
CA VAL A 2 0.41 -15.21 5.04
C VAL A 2 0.15 -13.82 4.47
N THR A 3 0.20 -13.69 3.14
CA THR A 3 -0.11 -12.45 2.41
C THR A 3 -1.28 -12.71 1.46
N GLY A 4 -2.14 -11.72 1.26
CA GLY A 4 -3.25 -11.82 0.32
C GLY A 4 -2.75 -11.93 -1.12
N ASN A 5 -3.62 -12.41 -2.01
CA ASN A 5 -3.37 -12.42 -3.46
C ASN A 5 -4.26 -11.42 -4.22
N TYR A 6 -5.13 -10.72 -3.49
CA TYR A 6 -6.02 -9.68 -3.98
C TYR A 6 -6.20 -8.61 -2.90
N VAL A 7 -6.43 -7.35 -3.28
CA VAL A 7 -6.75 -6.27 -2.34
C VAL A 7 -8.26 -6.09 -2.29
N ALA A 8 -8.85 -6.19 -1.10
CA ALA A 8 -10.29 -6.03 -0.90
C ALA A 8 -10.78 -4.64 -1.38
N ASP A 9 -12.03 -4.58 -1.84
CA ASP A 9 -12.74 -3.32 -2.07
C ASP A 9 -13.17 -2.70 -0.73
N ALA A 10 -12.18 -2.20 0.01
CA ALA A 10 -12.35 -1.57 1.30
C ALA A 10 -11.44 -0.32 1.38
N PRO A 11 -11.83 0.70 2.17
CA PRO A 11 -10.99 1.87 2.36
C PRO A 11 -9.61 1.49 2.89
N LEU A 12 -8.57 2.08 2.31
CA LEU A 12 -7.22 2.05 2.85
C LEU A 12 -7.01 3.20 3.83
N THR A 13 -6.10 3.01 4.78
CA THR A 13 -5.68 4.05 5.73
C THR A 13 -4.22 4.38 5.48
N VAL A 14 -3.90 5.67 5.38
CA VAL A 14 -2.52 6.14 5.19
C VAL A 14 -2.03 6.84 6.44
N MET A 15 -0.81 6.50 6.86
CA MET A 15 -0.10 7.15 7.96
C MET A 15 1.16 7.80 7.42
N ILE A 16 1.30 9.11 7.61
CA ILE A 16 2.54 9.82 7.27
C ILE A 16 3.57 9.56 8.37
N HIS A 17 4.67 8.90 8.03
CA HIS A 17 5.77 8.64 8.95
C HIS A 17 6.72 9.83 9.05
N SER A 18 7.05 10.42 7.90
CA SER A 18 7.96 11.55 7.82
C SER A 18 7.72 12.33 6.55
N VAL A 19 7.97 13.63 6.64
CA VAL A 19 8.07 14.54 5.50
C VAL A 19 9.39 15.27 5.63
N THR A 20 10.20 15.21 4.57
CA THR A 20 11.49 15.90 4.49
C THR A 20 11.55 16.67 3.19
N GLU A 21 12.02 17.90 3.26
CA GLU A 21 12.25 18.72 2.08
C GLU A 21 13.74 18.75 1.72
N SER A 22 14.07 18.57 0.45
CA SER A 22 15.44 18.69 -0.06
C SER A 22 15.44 19.32 -1.45
N GLY A 23 15.94 20.55 -1.54
CA GLY A 23 15.90 21.33 -2.77
C GLY A 23 14.47 21.45 -3.31
N GLU A 24 14.30 21.04 -4.58
CA GLU A 24 13.04 21.07 -5.32
C GLU A 24 12.13 19.86 -5.05
N VAL A 25 12.47 18.98 -4.11
CA VAL A 25 11.71 17.75 -3.83
C VAL A 25 11.17 17.73 -2.40
N ILE A 26 9.91 17.32 -2.26
CA ILE A 26 9.30 16.90 -0.99
C ILE A 26 9.31 15.37 -0.97
N ARG A 27 10.03 14.79 0.00
CA ARG A 27 10.10 13.35 0.23
C ARG A 27 9.20 12.96 1.39
N ILE A 28 8.27 12.05 1.14
CA ILE A 28 7.30 11.57 2.12
C ILE A 28 7.52 10.05 2.29
N LYS A 29 7.68 9.59 3.54
CA LYS A 29 7.58 8.15 3.86
C LYS A 29 6.19 7.93 4.45
N ALA A 30 5.39 7.07 3.83
CA ALA A 30 4.01 6.83 4.23
C ALA A 30 3.75 5.32 4.38
N GLY A 31 3.15 4.94 5.50
CA GLY A 31 2.60 3.61 5.71
C GLY A 31 1.19 3.52 5.14
N ILE A 32 0.88 2.42 4.47
CA ILE A 32 -0.45 2.13 3.91
C ILE A 32 -0.97 0.85 4.56
N PHE A 33 -2.07 0.98 5.29
CA PHE A 33 -2.84 -0.13 5.82
C PHE A 33 -3.96 -0.47 4.85
N TYR A 34 -4.03 -1.72 4.41
CA TYR A 34 -5.04 -2.21 3.48
C TYR A 34 -5.46 -3.63 3.87
N ARG A 35 -6.54 -4.11 3.27
CA ARG A 35 -7.05 -5.46 3.49
C ARG A 35 -6.73 -6.31 2.27
N GLY A 36 -5.89 -7.32 2.44
CA GLY A 36 -5.74 -8.41 1.49
C GLY A 36 -6.89 -9.39 1.63
N VAL A 37 -7.23 -10.07 0.56
CA VAL A 37 -8.11 -11.23 0.56
C VAL A 37 -7.26 -12.41 0.14
N LEU A 38 -7.30 -13.49 0.94
CA LEU A 38 -6.82 -14.78 0.48
C LEU A 38 -7.97 -15.46 -0.27
N GLY A 39 -8.04 -15.22 -1.58
CA GLY A 39 -8.93 -15.96 -2.46
C GLY A 39 -8.46 -17.41 -2.55
N GLY A 40 -9.41 -18.35 -2.52
CA GLY A 40 -9.12 -19.78 -2.60
C GLY A 40 -8.08 -20.08 -3.69
N CYS A 41 -7.12 -20.94 -3.38
CA CYS A 41 -6.23 -21.50 -4.39
C CYS A 41 -7.12 -22.00 -5.52
N SER A 42 -6.91 -21.49 -6.75
CA SER A 42 -7.81 -21.62 -7.91
C SER A 42 -8.10 -23.05 -8.39
N CYS A 43 -7.87 -24.05 -7.54
CA CYS A 43 -7.96 -25.48 -7.76
C CYS A 43 -9.27 -26.11 -7.26
N THR A 44 -10.13 -25.38 -6.54
CA THR A 44 -11.44 -25.87 -6.08
C THR A 44 -12.46 -24.73 -6.00
N ASP A 45 -13.66 -24.93 -6.57
CA ASP A 45 -14.87 -24.10 -6.43
C ASP A 45 -15.37 -24.08 -4.97
N ASP A 46 -14.53 -23.64 -4.03
CA ASP A 46 -14.87 -23.49 -2.64
C ASP A 46 -15.51 -22.11 -2.43
N PRO A 47 -16.82 -22.04 -2.11
CA PRO A 47 -17.53 -20.79 -1.87
C PRO A 47 -17.13 -20.11 -0.54
N THR A 48 -16.12 -20.62 0.16
CA THR A 48 -15.61 -20.03 1.40
C THR A 48 -15.31 -18.54 1.19
N PRO A 49 -15.97 -17.63 1.94
CA PRO A 49 -15.68 -16.21 1.88
C PRO A 49 -14.19 -16.00 2.14
N GLY A 50 -13.52 -15.30 1.22
CA GLY A 50 -12.09 -15.04 1.33
C GLY A 50 -11.75 -14.48 2.71
N SER A 51 -10.70 -15.02 3.34
CA SER A 51 -10.27 -14.51 4.63
C SER A 51 -9.63 -13.15 4.42
N ASP A 52 -10.18 -12.12 5.05
CA ASP A 52 -9.61 -10.79 5.04
C ASP A 52 -8.38 -10.74 5.94
N ILE A 53 -7.25 -10.28 5.39
CA ILE A 53 -5.96 -10.18 6.03
C ILE A 53 -5.58 -8.71 6.11
N ASN A 54 -5.24 -8.22 7.30
CA ASN A 54 -4.69 -6.87 7.41
C ASN A 54 -3.25 -6.87 6.92
N GLU A 55 -2.97 -6.04 5.92
CA GLU A 55 -1.66 -5.90 5.31
C GLU A 55 -1.17 -4.46 5.43
N TYR A 56 0.15 -4.34 5.38
CA TYR A 56 0.84 -3.09 5.59
C TYR A 56 2.08 -3.01 4.71
N CYS A 57 2.23 -1.91 4.01
CA CYS A 57 3.47 -1.59 3.29
C CYS A 57 3.86 -0.14 3.53
N VAL A 58 5.13 0.17 3.28
CA VAL A 58 5.64 1.53 3.34
C VAL A 58 6.04 1.95 1.94
N VAL A 59 5.69 3.17 1.56
CA VAL A 59 6.10 3.76 0.28
C VAL A 59 6.89 5.04 0.53
N GLN A 60 7.82 5.31 -0.38
CA GLN A 60 8.41 6.63 -0.55
C GLN A 60 7.71 7.35 -1.69
N LEU A 61 7.28 8.57 -1.43
CA LEU A 61 6.77 9.50 -2.42
C LEU A 61 7.80 10.62 -2.57
N ASP A 62 8.29 10.82 -3.78
CA ASP A 62 9.17 11.93 -4.13
C ASP A 62 8.40 12.88 -5.06
N MET A 63 7.97 14.02 -4.52
CA MET A 63 7.16 15.01 -5.21
C MET A 63 8.02 16.21 -5.61
N ASP A 64 8.03 16.55 -6.90
CA ASP A 64 8.60 17.80 -7.40
C ASP A 64 7.76 19.00 -6.96
N LYS A 65 8.37 19.99 -6.32
CA LYS A 65 7.68 21.16 -5.73
C LYS A 65 7.07 22.08 -6.78
N SER A 66 7.66 22.13 -7.99
CA SER A 66 7.25 23.05 -9.03
C SER A 66 6.06 22.52 -9.85
N SER A 67 6.07 21.21 -10.11
CA SER A 67 5.14 20.54 -11.03
C SER A 67 4.16 19.61 -10.34
N ALA A 68 4.38 19.28 -9.06
CA ALA A 68 3.65 18.27 -8.28
C ALA A 68 3.73 16.83 -8.85
N VAL A 69 4.57 16.59 -9.87
CA VAL A 69 4.83 15.24 -10.39
C VAL A 69 5.45 14.42 -9.25
N THR A 70 4.84 13.27 -8.96
CA THR A 70 5.20 12.44 -7.81
C THR A 70 5.62 11.05 -8.28
N ALA A 71 6.85 10.66 -7.98
CA ALA A 71 7.31 9.28 -8.12
C ALA A 71 6.98 8.49 -6.85
N ILE A 72 6.59 7.23 -7.03
CA ILE A 72 6.28 6.31 -5.93
C ILE A 72 7.16 5.06 -6.02
N ALA A 73 7.70 4.63 -4.88
CA ALA A 73 8.46 3.40 -4.75
C ALA A 73 8.11 2.69 -3.43
N LEU A 74 8.14 1.36 -3.43
CA LEU A 74 8.08 0.58 -2.20
C LEU A 74 9.33 0.88 -1.36
N ALA A 75 9.14 1.22 -0.10
CA ALA A 75 10.22 1.47 0.85
C ALA A 75 10.49 0.21 1.67
N GLU A 76 11.77 -0.03 1.97
CA GLU A 76 12.23 -1.03 2.94
C GLU A 76 11.78 -0.71 4.36
#